data_AF-A0A376BMQ9-F1
#
_entry.id   AF-A0A376BMQ9-F1
#
_cell.length_a   1.000
_cell.length_b   1.000
_cell.length_c   1.000
_cell.angle_alpha   90.00
_cell.angle_beta   90.00
_cell.angle_gamma   90.00
#
_symmetry.space_group_name_H-M   'P 1'
#
loop_
_entity.id
_entity.type
_entity.pdbx_description
1 polymer ?
#
loop_
_entity_poly.entity_id
_entity_poly.type
_entity_poly.pdbx_seq_one_letter_code
_entity_poly.pdbx_strand_id
1 'polypeptide(L)'
;MSANLFLVNYANADEQNLYDDGAITVEETFIDDEIFTQIQPFLVEKEILESKNAPDTVRITVLPNDKLLEVENLLTSSYLKKIDDLNQKVLDKNISDKIIDLGIFSNILKIIKRKTQEFHNHSSILIMIG
;
A
#
# COMPACT_ATOMS: atom_id res chain seq x y z
N MET A 1 6.06 -11.77 -9.19
CA MET A 1 6.63 -11.68 -7.82
C MET A 1 5.46 -11.48 -6.86
N SER A 2 5.45 -12.15 -5.72
CA SER A 2 4.46 -11.84 -4.67
C SER A 2 5.03 -10.75 -3.77
N ALA A 3 4.28 -9.67 -3.58
CA ALA A 3 4.58 -8.67 -2.55
C ALA A 3 3.33 -8.43 -1.71
N ASN A 4 3.52 -7.80 -0.56
CA ASN A 4 2.46 -7.33 0.31
C ASN A 4 2.56 -5.81 0.46
N LEU A 5 1.40 -5.18 0.62
CA LEU A 5 1.26 -3.79 0.98
C LEU A 5 0.85 -3.70 2.44
N PHE A 6 1.62 -2.95 3.22
CA PHE A 6 1.46 -2.80 4.65
C PHE A 6 1.17 -1.35 4.99
N LEU A 7 0.18 -1.11 5.84
CA LEU A 7 0.03 0.14 6.57
C LEU A 7 0.72 -0.05 7.92
N VAL A 8 1.87 0.60 8.11
CA VAL A 8 2.73 0.40 9.29
C VAL A 8 2.72 1.67 10.12
N ASN A 9 2.48 1.53 11.42
CA ASN A 9 2.63 2.58 12.42
C ASN A 9 3.95 2.41 13.17
N TYR A 10 4.86 3.35 12.99
CA TYR A 10 6.10 3.44 13.77
C TYR A 10 5.79 4.15 15.09
N ALA A 11 5.23 3.40 16.05
CA ALA A 11 4.64 3.93 17.28
C ALA A 11 5.63 4.71 18.17
N ASN A 12 6.92 4.39 18.06
CA ASN A 12 8.01 5.02 18.81
C ASN A 12 8.71 6.16 18.05
N ALA A 13 8.17 6.58 16.90
CA ALA A 13 8.71 7.70 16.13
C ALA A 13 8.84 8.97 16.98
N ASP A 14 9.89 9.74 16.72
CA ASP A 14 10.04 11.10 17.24
C ASP A 14 10.00 12.12 16.10
N GLU A 15 10.20 13.40 16.42
CA GLU A 15 10.08 14.50 15.45
C GLU A 15 11.01 14.35 14.23
N GLN A 16 12.08 13.55 14.32
CA GLN A 16 13.09 13.45 13.28
C GLN A 16 13.25 12.03 12.72
N ASN A 17 12.91 11.00 13.48
CA ASN A 17 13.25 9.62 13.12
C ASN A 17 12.09 8.62 13.28
N LEU A 18 12.16 7.57 12.46
CA LEU A 18 11.34 6.37 12.54
C LEU A 18 12.23 5.20 12.98
N TYR A 19 11.67 4.31 13.80
CA TYR A 19 12.40 3.19 14.42
C TYR A 19 11.71 1.87 14.14
N ASP A 20 12.40 0.94 13.49
CA ASP A 20 11.83 -0.32 13.01
C ASP A 20 11.44 -1.27 14.15
N ASP A 21 12.21 -1.32 15.24
CA ASP A 21 11.96 -2.16 16.42
C ASP A 21 10.59 -1.93 17.11
N GLY A 22 9.99 -0.76 16.89
CA GLY A 22 8.68 -0.37 17.40
C GLY A 22 7.57 -0.35 16.36
N ALA A 23 7.81 -0.87 15.14
CA ALA A 23 6.85 -0.85 14.06
C ALA A 23 5.69 -1.82 14.32
N ILE A 24 4.47 -1.37 14.05
CA ILE A 24 3.24 -2.16 14.20
C ILE A 24 2.48 -2.12 12.87
N THR A 25 2.23 -3.29 12.29
CA THR A 25 1.32 -3.42 11.14
C THR A 25 -0.11 -3.13 11.59
N VAL A 26 -0.69 -2.05 11.04
CA VAL A 26 -2.09 -1.65 11.24
C VAL A 26 -3.01 -2.45 10.33
N GLU A 27 -2.59 -2.65 9.08
CA GLU A 27 -3.35 -3.38 8.07
C GLU A 27 -2.37 -3.91 7.00
N GLU A 28 -2.69 -5.07 6.42
CA GLU A 28 -1.88 -5.66 5.35
C GLU A 28 -2.77 -6.27 4.27
N THR A 29 -2.26 -6.30 3.05
CA THR A 29 -2.91 -7.01 1.95
C THR A 29 -1.89 -7.47 0.91
N PHE A 30 -2.26 -8.50 0.16
CA PHE A 30 -1.47 -8.98 -0.96
C PHE A 30 -1.53 -8.00 -2.13
N ILE A 31 -0.41 -7.80 -2.82
CA ILE A 31 -0.37 -7.08 -4.10
C ILE A 31 0.02 -8.05 -5.22
N ASP A 32 -0.85 -8.12 -6.23
CA ASP A 32 -0.55 -8.87 -7.44
C ASP A 32 0.45 -8.12 -8.35
N ASP A 33 1.02 -8.84 -9.32
CA ASP A 33 2.01 -8.29 -10.25
C ASP A 33 1.46 -7.13 -11.10
N GLU A 34 0.16 -7.14 -11.44
CA GLU A 34 -0.48 -6.14 -12.27
C GLU A 34 -0.57 -4.79 -11.54
N ILE A 35 -0.99 -4.83 -10.27
CA ILE A 35 -1.10 -3.64 -9.43
C ILE A 35 0.29 -3.18 -8.98
N PHE A 36 1.19 -4.12 -8.63
CA PHE A 36 2.56 -3.77 -8.28
C PHE A 36 3.25 -3.00 -9.41
N THR A 37 3.12 -3.47 -10.66
CA THR A 37 3.69 -2.78 -11.83
C THR A 37 3.12 -1.37 -12.01
N GLN A 38 1.83 -1.16 -11.70
CA GLN A 38 1.20 0.16 -11.77
C GLN A 38 1.73 1.13 -10.71
N ILE A 39 2.00 0.65 -9.50
CA ILE A 39 2.43 1.51 -8.39
C ILE A 39 3.95 1.65 -8.30
N GLN A 40 4.73 0.73 -8.88
CA GLN A 40 6.19 0.69 -8.81
C GLN A 40 6.87 2.03 -9.13
N PRO A 41 6.45 2.81 -10.14
CA PRO A 41 7.07 4.10 -10.46
C PRO A 41 6.93 5.17 -9.35
N PHE A 42 6.02 4.97 -8.40
CA PHE A 42 5.75 5.90 -7.30
C PHE A 42 6.45 5.50 -6.00
N LEU A 43 7.04 4.30 -5.96
CA LEU A 43 7.72 3.79 -4.79
C LEU A 43 9.10 4.42 -4.64
N VAL A 44 9.50 4.67 -3.40
CA VAL A 44 10.83 5.19 -3.05
C VAL A 44 11.45 4.34 -1.95
N GLU A 45 12.77 4.19 -2.00
CA GLU A 45 13.51 3.68 -0.87
C GLU A 45 13.62 4.75 0.21
N LYS A 46 13.44 4.34 1.46
CA LYS A 46 13.60 5.20 2.64
C LYS A 46 14.46 4.48 3.67
N GLU A 47 15.49 5.16 4.17
CA GLU A 47 16.28 4.70 5.30
C GLU A 47 15.60 5.12 6.60
N ILE A 48 15.46 4.18 7.54
CA ILE A 48 14.98 4.41 8.90
C ILE A 48 15.96 3.77 9.89
N LEU A 49 15.91 4.17 11.16
CA LEU A 49 16.77 3.59 12.19
C LEU A 49 16.21 2.23 12.62
N GLU A 50 17.10 1.27 12.92
CA GLU A 50 16.69 -0.02 13.45
C GLU A 50 16.09 0.12 14.85
N SER A 51 16.72 0.93 15.72
CA SER A 51 16.24 1.23 17.06
C SER A 51 16.67 2.62 17.52
N LYS A 52 16.07 3.11 18.60
CA LYS A 52 16.41 4.43 19.20
C LYS A 52 17.84 4.53 19.73
N ASN A 53 18.43 3.40 20.11
CA ASN A 53 19.71 3.35 20.81
C ASN A 53 20.85 2.82 19.94
N ALA A 54 20.60 2.49 18.67
CA ALA A 54 21.59 1.99 17.72
C ALA A 54 21.68 2.91 16.49
N PRO A 55 22.87 3.10 15.92
CA PRO A 55 23.05 3.89 14.71
C PRO A 55 22.69 3.12 13.43
N ASP A 56 22.38 1.83 13.53
CA ASP A 56 22.10 0.97 12.40
C ASP A 56 20.81 1.40 11.70
N THR A 57 20.82 1.34 10.37
CA THR A 57 19.69 1.72 9.53
C THR A 57 19.19 0.53 8.72
N VAL A 58 17.89 0.53 8.45
CA VAL A 58 17.23 -0.40 7.53
C VAL A 58 16.62 0.37 6.37
N ARG A 59 16.64 -0.24 5.18
CA ARG A 59 16.03 0.30 3.96
C ARG A 59 14.68 -0.33 3.74
N ILE A 60 13.65 0.50 3.66
CA ILE A 60 12.28 0.09 3.37
C ILE A 60 11.81 0.71 2.05
N THR A 61 10.94 0.00 1.34
CA THR A 61 10.29 0.54 0.14
C THR A 61 8.93 1.09 0.54
N VAL A 62 8.67 2.35 0.24
CA VAL A 62 7.45 3.05 0.68
C VAL A 62 6.75 3.77 -0.46
N LEU A 63 5.44 3.92 -0.33
CA LEU A 63 4.67 4.85 -1.13
C LEU A 63 4.59 6.20 -0.39
N PRO A 64 5.25 7.26 -0.87
CA PRO A 64 5.36 8.51 -0.13
C PRO A 64 4.05 9.31 -0.17
N ASN A 65 3.83 10.15 0.85
CA ASN A 65 2.55 10.82 1.08
C ASN A 65 2.11 11.72 -0.08
N ASP A 66 3.06 12.37 -0.75
CA ASP A 66 2.83 13.26 -1.89
C ASP A 66 2.35 12.52 -3.15
N LYS A 67 2.56 11.19 -3.21
CA LYS A 67 2.11 10.33 -4.31
C LYS A 67 0.80 9.59 -4.03
N LEU A 68 0.32 9.60 -2.79
CA LEU A 68 -0.88 8.84 -2.39
C LEU A 68 -2.11 9.22 -3.22
N LEU A 69 -2.38 10.51 -3.40
CA LEU A 69 -3.55 10.96 -4.15
C LEU A 69 -3.47 10.57 -5.63
N GLU A 70 -2.27 10.64 -6.21
CA GLU A 70 -2.02 10.25 -7.61
C GLU A 70 -2.26 8.74 -7.79
N VAL A 71 -1.71 7.92 -6.91
CA VAL A 71 -1.90 6.47 -6.92
C VAL A 71 -3.35 6.07 -6.61
N GLU A 72 -4.01 6.73 -5.66
CA GLU A 72 -5.42 6.48 -5.35
C GLU A 72 -6.30 6.68 -6.59
N ASN A 73 -6.09 7.78 -7.33
CA ASN A 73 -6.84 8.08 -8.54
C ASN A 73 -6.54 7.09 -9.67
N LEU A 74 -5.27 6.73 -9.88
CA LEU A 74 -4.85 5.72 -10.85
C LEU A 74 -5.55 4.37 -10.59
N LEU A 75 -5.43 3.87 -9.35
CA LEU A 75 -5.98 2.59 -8.95
C LEU A 75 -7.51 2.60 -8.94
N THR A 76 -8.16 3.70 -8.53
CA THR A 76 -9.62 3.82 -8.60
C THR A 76 -10.10 3.72 -10.05
N SER A 77 -9.40 4.37 -10.98
CA SER A 77 -9.73 4.31 -12.41
C SER A 77 -9.58 2.90 -12.97
N SER A 78 -8.48 2.21 -12.64
CA SER A 78 -8.25 0.82 -13.04
C SER A 78 -9.30 -0.14 -12.45
N TYR A 79 -9.69 0.06 -11.19
CA TYR A 79 -10.72 -0.73 -10.52
C TYR A 79 -12.09 -0.60 -11.18
N LEU A 80 -12.50 0.64 -11.52
CA LEU A 80 -13.77 0.88 -12.21
C LEU A 80 -13.80 0.23 -13.60
N LYS A 81 -12.70 0.27 -14.36
CA LYS A 81 -12.60 -0.44 -15.64
C LYS A 81 -12.76 -1.96 -15.48
N LYS A 82 -12.14 -2.56 -14.45
CA LYS A 82 -12.31 -3.99 -14.17
C LYS A 82 -13.76 -4.36 -13.84
N ILE A 83 -14.47 -3.50 -13.11
CA ILE A 83 -15.91 -3.69 -12.83
C ILE A 83 -16.73 -3.64 -14.13
N ASP A 84 -16.48 -2.65 -14.99
CA ASP A 84 -17.21 -2.51 -16.25
C ASP A 84 -16.98 -3.71 -17.18
N ASP A 85 -15.75 -4.20 -17.27
CA ASP A 85 -15.39 -5.39 -18.05
C ASP A 85 -16.10 -6.65 -17.54
N LEU A 86 -16.29 -6.75 -16.22
CA LEU A 86 -17.01 -7.83 -15.57
C LEU A 86 -18.51 -7.80 -15.88
N ASN A 87 -19.12 -6.61 -15.81
CA ASN A 87 -20.54 -6.41 -16.12
C ASN A 87 -20.88 -6.77 -17.57
N GLN A 88 -19.93 -6.64 -18.50
CA GLN A 88 -20.12 -7.02 -19.91
C GLN A 88 -19.96 -8.54 -20.15
N LYS A 89 -19.35 -9.29 -19.22
CA LYS A 89 -18.97 -10.70 -19.38
C LYS A 89 -19.49 -11.60 -18.24
N VAL A 90 -20.68 -11.32 -17.71
CA VAL A 90 -21.26 -12.00 -16.52
C VAL A 90 -21.41 -13.53 -16.67
N LEU A 91 -21.48 -14.06 -17.91
CA LEU A 91 -21.56 -15.51 -18.18
C LEU A 91 -20.19 -16.20 -18.37
N ASP A 92 -19.09 -15.51 -18.04
CA ASP A 92 -17.75 -16.07 -18.12
C ASP A 92 -17.56 -17.18 -17.07
N LYS A 93 -16.98 -18.32 -17.49
CA LYS A 93 -16.73 -19.46 -16.59
C LYS A 93 -15.74 -19.14 -15.48
N ASN A 94 -14.94 -18.08 -15.65
CA ASN A 94 -13.94 -17.64 -14.68
C ASN A 94 -14.41 -16.42 -13.85
N ILE A 95 -15.73 -16.20 -13.74
CA ILE A 95 -16.28 -15.05 -13.00
C ILE A 95 -15.84 -15.02 -11.53
N SER A 96 -15.71 -16.18 -10.89
CA SER A 96 -15.28 -16.31 -9.49
C SER A 96 -13.87 -15.79 -9.27
N ASP A 97 -12.92 -16.16 -10.12
CA ASP A 97 -11.52 -15.71 -10.01
C ASP A 97 -11.44 -14.19 -10.16
N LYS A 98 -12.17 -13.63 -11.12
CA LYS A 98 -12.20 -12.18 -11.32
C LYS A 98 -12.84 -11.42 -10.15
N ILE A 99 -13.81 -12.01 -9.46
CA ILE A 99 -14.38 -11.43 -8.22
C ILE A 99 -13.34 -11.44 -7.11
N ILE A 100 -12.53 -12.51 -7.00
CA ILE A 100 -11.43 -12.59 -6.04
C ILE A 100 -10.39 -11.50 -6.35
N ASP A 101 -10.02 -11.34 -7.62
CA ASP A 101 -9.07 -10.29 -8.05
C ASP A 101 -9.60 -8.88 -7.72
N LEU A 102 -10.90 -8.62 -7.93
CA LEU A 102 -11.52 -7.37 -7.49
C LEU A 102 -11.44 -7.19 -5.97
N GLY A 103 -11.62 -8.27 -5.20
CA GLY A 103 -11.49 -8.25 -3.75
C GLY A 103 -10.11 -7.82 -3.30
N ILE A 104 -9.06 -8.38 -3.91
CA ILE A 104 -7.66 -8.01 -3.66
C ILE A 104 -7.44 -6.53 -4.00
N PHE A 105 -7.89 -6.10 -5.19
CA PHE A 105 -7.79 -4.71 -5.63
C PHE A 105 -8.47 -3.75 -4.64
N SER A 106 -9.68 -4.09 -4.20
CA SER A 106 -10.44 -3.31 -3.23
C SER A 106 -9.72 -3.16 -1.89
N ASN A 107 -9.06 -4.22 -1.40
CA ASN A 107 -8.27 -4.16 -0.18
C ASN A 107 -7.08 -3.21 -0.29
N ILE A 108 -6.39 -3.19 -1.44
CA ILE A 108 -5.29 -2.26 -1.71
C ILE A 108 -5.80 -0.82 -1.69
N LEU A 109 -6.90 -0.54 -2.40
CA LEU A 109 -7.53 0.78 -2.40
C LEU A 109 -7.98 1.21 -1.01
N LYS A 110 -8.49 0.28 -0.21
CA LYS A 110 -8.89 0.54 1.18
C LYS A 110 -7.69 1.02 2.01
N ILE A 111 -6.55 0.34 1.95
CA ILE A 111 -5.36 0.76 2.71
C ILE A 111 -4.89 2.16 2.27
N ILE A 112 -4.82 2.41 0.95
CA ILE A 112 -4.40 3.72 0.43
C ILE A 112 -5.35 4.82 0.89
N LYS A 113 -6.66 4.62 0.75
CA LYS A 113 -7.68 5.58 1.23
C LYS A 113 -7.58 5.82 2.72
N ARG A 114 -7.34 4.77 3.50
CA ARG A 114 -7.17 4.90 4.95
C ARG A 114 -5.98 5.79 5.28
N LYS A 115 -4.86 5.62 4.58
CA LYS A 115 -3.71 6.52 4.73
C LYS A 115 -4.04 7.97 4.30
N THR A 116 -4.69 8.16 3.15
CA THR A 116 -5.06 9.49 2.61
C THR A 116 -6.12 10.21 3.45
N GLN A 117 -7.03 9.49 4.12
CA GLN A 117 -8.19 10.09 4.79
C GLN A 117 -8.01 10.12 6.32
N GLU A 118 -7.71 8.97 6.93
CA GLU A 118 -7.61 8.85 8.39
C GLU A 118 -6.23 9.27 8.89
N PHE A 119 -5.17 8.93 8.16
CA PHE A 119 -3.78 9.10 8.61
C PHE A 119 -2.99 10.16 7.84
N HIS A 120 -3.67 11.12 7.20
CA HIS A 120 -3.04 12.15 6.36
C HIS A 120 -2.01 13.01 7.10
N ASN A 121 -2.26 13.34 8.36
CA ASN A 121 -1.35 14.14 9.20
C ASN A 121 -0.35 13.30 10.02
N HIS A 122 -0.35 11.97 9.88
CA HIS A 122 0.49 11.08 10.68
C HIS A 122 1.71 10.64 9.87
N SER A 123 2.82 11.37 10.00
CA SER A 123 4.09 11.07 9.32
C SER A 123 4.74 9.76 9.78
N SER A 124 4.42 9.30 10.99
CA SER A 124 4.86 8.03 11.55
C SER A 124 4.11 6.81 11.02
N ILE A 125 3.04 7.02 10.23
CA ILE A 125 2.27 5.94 9.61
C ILE A 125 2.59 5.92 8.12
N LEU A 126 3.19 4.82 7.65
CA LEU A 126 3.66 4.68 6.27
C LEU A 126 2.93 3.56 5.55
N ILE A 127 2.85 3.68 4.22
CA ILE A 127 2.56 2.55 3.35
C ILE A 127 3.89 1.95 2.90
N MET A 128 4.15 0.71 3.29
CA MET A 128 5.35 -0.06 2.95
C MET A 128 5.00 -1.18 1.97
N ILE A 129 5.92 -1.52 1.07
CA ILE A 129 5.87 -2.73 0.24
C ILE A 129 6.98 -3.68 0.70
N GLY A 130 6.66 -4.96 0.91
CA GLY A 130 7.59 -6.00 1.35
C GLY A 130 7.19 -7.41 0.95
#